data_AF-A0A093G8H3-F1
#
_entry.id   AF-A0A093G8H3-F1
#
_cell.length_a   1.000
_cell.length_b   1.000
_cell.length_c   1.000
_cell.angle_alpha   90.00
_cell.angle_beta   90.00
_cell.angle_gamma   90.00
#
_symmetry.space_group_name_H-M   'P 1'
#
loop_
_entity.id
_entity.type
_entity.pdbx_description
1 polymer ?
#
loop_
_entity_poly.entity_id
_entity_poly.type
_entity_poly.pdbx_seq_one_letter_code
_entity_poly.pdbx_strand_id
1 'polypeptide(L)'
;LYLSDLQLLERRAVFYLPISSVGQERHTISLGLSGEPWVCPVLALWSYVSARSRLEGPLFLHGDNTTVTKREFLTVLRWALQLLGLSPEQYGVHSFWMGAAITAARCGFPEEDITRLSRWPCMIP
;
A
#
# COMPACT_ATOMS: atom_id res chain seq x y z
N LEU A 1 5.89 -7.93 3.75
CA LEU A 1 4.70 -8.17 2.92
C LEU A 1 5.03 -9.27 1.93
N TYR A 2 4.45 -10.44 2.16
CA TYR A 2 4.63 -11.64 1.37
C TYR A 2 3.38 -11.92 0.54
N LEU A 3 3.51 -12.73 -0.51
CA LEU A 3 2.38 -13.18 -1.31
C LEU A 3 1.36 -13.94 -0.44
N SER A 4 1.84 -14.72 0.52
CA SER A 4 1.02 -15.42 1.52
C SER A 4 0.19 -14.49 2.41
N ASP A 5 0.57 -13.22 2.52
CA ASP A 5 -0.19 -12.23 3.29
C ASP A 5 -1.40 -11.70 2.52
N LEU A 6 -1.47 -11.91 1.19
CA LEU A 6 -2.49 -11.38 0.30
C LEU A 6 -3.56 -12.44 -0.03
N GLN A 7 -4.82 -12.08 0.22
CA GLN A 7 -5.97 -12.79 -0.31
C GLN A 7 -6.72 -11.89 -1.30
N LEU A 8 -6.73 -12.28 -2.58
CA LEU A 8 -7.54 -11.63 -3.61
C LEU A 8 -8.91 -12.27 -3.71
N LEU A 9 -9.95 -11.43 -3.64
CA LEU A 9 -11.35 -11.78 -3.85
C LEU A 9 -11.89 -10.95 -5.02
N GLU A 10 -13.08 -11.28 -5.51
CA GLU A 10 -13.68 -10.61 -6.68
C GLU A 10 -13.80 -9.09 -6.51
N ARG A 11 -14.14 -8.62 -5.30
CA ARG A 11 -14.45 -7.21 -5.02
C ARG A 11 -13.54 -6.55 -3.98
N ARG A 12 -12.58 -7.30 -3.44
CA ARG A 12 -11.69 -6.78 -2.40
C ARG A 12 -10.36 -7.52 -2.38
N ALA A 13 -9.33 -6.83 -1.93
CA ALA A 13 -8.04 -7.43 -1.61
C ALA A 13 -7.81 -7.31 -0.09
N VAL A 14 -7.45 -8.41 0.55
CA VAL A 14 -7.24 -8.46 2.00
C VAL A 14 -5.79 -8.79 2.29
N PHE A 15 -5.14 -7.99 3.12
CA PHE A 15 -3.79 -8.23 3.62
C PHE A 15 -3.82 -8.62 5.09
N TYR A 16 -3.21 -9.74 5.42
CA TYR A 16 -3.03 -10.24 6.78
C TYR A 16 -1.59 -9.96 7.23
N LEU A 17 -1.41 -8.89 8.01
CA LEU A 17 -0.07 -8.47 8.45
C LEU A 17 0.21 -8.95 9.88
N PRO A 18 1.37 -9.58 10.13
CA PRO A 18 1.80 -9.87 11.48
C PRO A 18 2.11 -8.57 12.23
N ILE A 19 1.66 -8.45 13.48
CA ILE A 19 2.13 -7.42 14.40
C ILE A 19 3.53 -7.81 14.88
N SER A 20 4.37 -6.81 15.12
CA SER A 20 5.68 -6.96 15.76
C SER A 20 5.66 -7.93 16.94
N SER A 21 6.82 -8.54 17.22
CA SER A 21 7.16 -9.70 18.08
C SER A 21 6.58 -9.84 19.51
N VAL A 22 5.52 -9.11 19.92
CA VAL A 22 5.01 -9.07 21.31
C VAL A 22 3.48 -9.21 21.41
N GLY A 23 2.75 -9.49 20.32
CA GLY A 23 1.29 -9.61 20.40
C GLY A 23 0.68 -10.44 19.29
N GLN A 24 -0.15 -11.41 19.67
CA GLN A 24 -0.75 -12.43 18.81
C GLN A 24 -1.99 -11.91 18.04
N GLU A 25 -1.98 -10.64 17.64
CA GLU A 25 -3.04 -10.06 16.80
C GLU A 25 -2.51 -9.84 15.38
N ARG A 26 -3.30 -10.20 14.35
CA ARG A 26 -2.97 -9.94 12.95
C ARG A 26 -3.74 -8.71 12.50
N HIS A 27 -3.05 -7.65 12.09
CA HIS A 27 -3.72 -6.50 11.50
C HIS A 27 -4.19 -6.85 10.09
N THR A 28 -5.49 -6.71 9.86
CA THR A 28 -6.09 -6.93 8.53
C THR A 28 -6.29 -5.59 7.84
N ILE A 29 -5.78 -5.44 6.61
CA ILE A 29 -6.11 -4.33 5.71
C ILE A 29 -7.04 -4.86 4.64
N SER A 30 -8.20 -4.22 4.44
CA SER A 30 -9.10 -4.54 3.34
C SER A 30 -9.15 -3.37 2.35
N LEU A 31 -8.81 -3.63 1.10
CA LEU A 31 -8.92 -2.68 -0.01
C LEU A 31 -10.16 -3.02 -0.84
N GLY A 32 -11.01 -2.02 -1.09
CA GLY A 32 -12.20 -2.16 -1.90
C GLY A 32 -11.99 -1.72 -3.36
N LEU A 33 -12.98 -1.99 -4.20
CA LEU A 33 -13.05 -1.44 -5.55
C LEU A 33 -13.08 0.09 -5.51
N SER A 34 -12.40 0.73 -6.46
CA SER A 34 -12.57 2.14 -6.79
C SER A 34 -13.57 2.27 -7.94
N GLY A 35 -14.36 3.36 -7.93
CA GLY A 35 -15.17 3.75 -9.08
C GLY A 35 -14.33 4.15 -10.30
N GLU A 36 -13.07 4.53 -10.07
CA GLU A 36 -12.10 4.89 -11.10
C GLU A 36 -11.12 3.73 -11.35
N PRO A 37 -11.22 3.01 -12.50
CA PRO A 37 -10.47 1.78 -12.72
C PRO A 37 -8.94 1.93 -12.69
N TRP A 38 -8.41 3.06 -13.18
CA TRP A 38 -6.96 3.30 -13.27
C TRP A 38 -6.28 3.56 -11.92
N VAL A 39 -7.05 3.87 -10.86
CA VAL A 39 -6.56 3.96 -9.48
C VAL A 39 -7.13 2.86 -8.58
N CYS A 40 -7.81 1.86 -9.15
CA CYS A 40 -8.45 0.80 -8.38
C CYS A 40 -7.40 -0.16 -7.81
N PRO A 41 -7.23 -0.26 -6.48
CA PRO A 41 -6.20 -1.11 -5.89
C PRO A 41 -6.45 -2.60 -6.13
N VAL A 42 -7.72 -3.02 -6.17
CA VAL A 42 -8.10 -4.42 -6.44
C VAL A 42 -7.71 -4.81 -7.86
N LEU A 43 -8.03 -3.98 -8.86
CA LEU A 43 -7.67 -4.24 -10.26
C LEU A 43 -6.15 -4.17 -10.48
N ALA A 44 -5.47 -3.24 -9.82
CA ALA A 44 -4.02 -3.13 -9.88
C ALA A 44 -3.35 -4.40 -9.32
N LEU A 45 -3.82 -4.91 -8.18
CA LEU A 45 -3.29 -6.16 -7.61
C LEU A 45 -3.61 -7.38 -8.47
N TRP A 46 -4.81 -7.49 -9.03
CA TRP A 46 -5.15 -8.57 -9.97
C TRP A 46 -4.24 -8.56 -11.19
N SER A 47 -4.07 -7.38 -11.81
CA SER A 47 -3.20 -7.20 -12.99
C SER A 47 -1.76 -7.58 -12.66
N TYR A 48 -1.25 -7.12 -11.51
CA TYR A 48 0.10 -7.40 -11.07
C TYR A 48 0.31 -8.88 -10.74
N VAL A 49 -0.58 -9.49 -9.93
CA VAL A 49 -0.49 -10.92 -9.55
C VAL A 49 -0.58 -11.84 -10.77
N SER A 50 -1.34 -11.45 -11.79
CA SER A 50 -1.45 -12.20 -13.05
C SER A 50 -0.18 -12.13 -13.91
N ALA A 51 0.61 -11.05 -13.79
CA ALA A 51 1.80 -10.81 -14.59
C ALA A 51 3.11 -11.24 -13.89
N ARG A 52 3.16 -11.20 -12.55
CA ARG A 52 4.35 -11.62 -11.79
C ARG A 52 4.58 -13.14 -11.87
N SER A 53 5.76 -13.57 -11.48
CA SER A 53 6.02 -15.00 -11.30
C SER A 53 5.18 -15.58 -10.15
N ARG A 54 4.89 -16.88 -10.27
CA ARG A 54 4.18 -17.68 -9.26
C ARG A 54 5.07 -18.11 -8.09
N LEU A 55 6.29 -17.56 -8.00
CA LEU A 55 7.20 -17.87 -6.91
C LEU A 55 6.64 -17.30 -5.61
N GLU A 56 6.66 -18.13 -4.57
CA GLU A 56 6.39 -17.72 -3.20
C GLU A 56 7.45 -16.74 -2.70
N GLY A 57 7.10 -15.96 -1.67
CA GLY A 57 8.01 -14.99 -1.07
C GLY A 57 7.43 -13.57 -1.10
N PRO A 58 8.29 -12.53 -1.25
CA PRO A 58 7.86 -11.14 -1.22
C PRO A 58 6.77 -10.82 -2.26
N LEU A 59 5.84 -9.94 -1.87
CA LEU A 59 4.72 -9.59 -2.76
C LEU A 59 5.17 -8.78 -3.98
N PHE A 60 6.20 -7.94 -3.87
CA PHE A 60 6.65 -7.13 -5.00
C PHE A 60 7.99 -7.65 -5.48
N LEU A 61 7.98 -8.25 -6.66
CA LEU A 61 9.13 -8.77 -7.39
C LEU A 61 9.31 -8.03 -8.71
N HIS A 62 10.57 -7.92 -9.13
CA HIS A 62 10.97 -7.58 -10.50
C HIS A 62 10.78 -8.79 -11.43
N GLY A 63 10.89 -8.57 -12.74
CA GLY A 63 10.73 -9.64 -13.75
C GLY A 63 11.78 -10.76 -13.65
N ASP A 64 12.92 -10.49 -13.02
CA ASP A 64 13.98 -11.46 -12.72
C ASP A 64 13.79 -12.18 -11.36
N ASN A 65 12.65 -11.97 -10.70
CA ASN A 65 12.28 -12.50 -9.38
C ASN A 65 13.05 -11.92 -8.19
N THR A 66 13.82 -10.85 -8.37
CA THR A 66 14.40 -10.12 -7.25
C THR A 66 13.35 -9.26 -6.55
N THR A 67 13.51 -9.02 -5.24
CA THR A 67 12.52 -8.26 -4.46
C THR A 67 12.64 -6.77 -4.73
N VAL A 68 11.51 -6.12 -4.96
CA VAL A 68 11.44 -4.65 -5.09
C VAL A 68 11.75 -4.01 -3.75
N THR A 69 12.77 -3.16 -3.74
CA THR A 69 13.19 -2.41 -2.56
C THR A 69 12.45 -1.08 -2.45
N LYS A 70 12.42 -0.52 -1.23
CA LYS A 70 11.91 0.84 -0.99
C LYS A 70 12.63 1.88 -1.87
N ARG A 71 13.94 1.73 -2.08
CA ARG A 71 14.74 2.66 -2.89
C ARG A 71 14.27 2.65 -4.35
N GLU A 72 14.08 1.47 -4.93
CA GLU A 72 13.64 1.33 -6.32
C GLU A 72 12.22 1.86 -6.52
N PHE A 73 11.30 1.53 -5.61
CA PHE A 73 9.95 2.11 -5.61
C PHE A 73 10.00 3.65 -5.60
N LEU A 74 10.82 4.23 -4.74
CA LEU A 74 10.97 5.69 -4.66
C LEU A 74 11.62 6.27 -5.92
N THR A 75 12.52 5.57 -6.59
CA THR A 75 13.07 6.00 -7.89
C THR A 75 11.96 6.12 -8.93
N VAL A 76 11.12 5.09 -9.07
CA VAL A 76 9.98 5.10 -10.02
C VAL A 76 8.99 6.21 -9.68
N LEU A 77 8.67 6.38 -8.39
CA LEU A 77 7.80 7.46 -7.94
C LEU A 77 8.35 8.84 -8.31
N ARG A 78 9.64 9.10 -8.08
CA ARG A 78 10.27 10.38 -8.40
C ARG A 78 10.21 10.67 -9.89
N TRP A 79 10.48 9.67 -10.73
CA TRP A 79 10.36 9.82 -12.19
C TRP A 79 8.93 10.13 -12.61
N ALA A 80 7.94 9.44 -12.05
CA ALA A 80 6.52 9.73 -12.33
C ALA A 80 6.14 11.17 -11.92
N LEU A 81 6.60 11.65 -10.78
CA LEU A 81 6.37 13.03 -10.33
C LEU A 81 7.01 14.05 -11.27
N GLN A 82 8.24 13.81 -11.73
CA GLN A 82 8.91 14.68 -12.70
C GLN A 82 8.16 14.76 -14.02
N LEU A 83 7.67 13.63 -14.53
CA LEU A 83 6.86 13.58 -15.75
C LEU A 83 5.54 14.37 -15.62
N LEU A 84 5.00 14.48 -14.40
CA LEU A 84 3.83 15.30 -14.09
C LEU A 84 4.18 16.77 -13.81
N GLY A 85 5.45 17.18 -13.89
CA GLY A 85 5.91 18.53 -13.59
C GLY A 85 5.92 18.87 -12.09
N LEU A 86 5.87 17.87 -11.21
CA LEU A 86 5.89 18.03 -9.76
C LEU A 86 7.33 17.92 -9.23
N SER A 87 7.66 18.68 -8.17
CA SER A 87 8.96 18.61 -7.49
C SER A 87 9.04 17.35 -6.62
N PRO A 88 9.85 16.34 -6.97
CA PRO A 88 9.89 15.07 -6.25
C PRO A 88 10.42 15.18 -4.82
N GLU A 89 11.18 16.24 -4.52
CA GLU A 89 11.74 16.51 -3.19
C GLU A 89 10.65 16.77 -2.15
N GLN A 90 9.46 17.19 -2.60
CA GLN A 90 8.30 17.43 -1.75
C GLN A 90 7.49 16.16 -1.45
N TYR A 91 7.84 15.03 -2.08
CA TYR A 91 7.11 13.78 -1.94
C TYR A 91 8.00 12.66 -1.40
N GLY A 92 7.41 11.85 -0.53
CA GLY A 92 8.05 10.66 -0.01
C GLY A 92 7.03 9.66 0.50
N VAL A 93 7.50 8.63 1.21
CA VAL A 93 6.61 7.63 1.81
C VAL A 93 5.59 8.27 2.76
N HIS A 94 6.00 9.31 3.49
CA HIS A 94 5.11 10.04 4.39
C HIS A 94 3.96 10.76 3.67
N SER A 95 4.14 11.13 2.39
CA SER A 95 3.06 11.73 1.59
C SER A 95 1.89 10.78 1.37
N PHE A 96 2.13 9.47 1.22
CA PHE A 96 1.05 8.48 1.13
C PHE A 96 0.27 8.35 2.44
N TRP A 97 1.00 8.33 3.55
CA TRP A 97 0.43 8.29 4.88
C TRP A 97 -0.45 9.54 5.14
N MET A 98 0.08 10.72 4.85
CA MET A 98 -0.63 11.98 5.07
C MET A 98 -1.83 12.08 4.12
N GLY A 99 -1.68 11.64 2.88
CA GLY A 99 -2.77 11.55 1.91
C GLY A 99 -3.90 10.65 2.39
N ALA A 100 -3.59 9.49 2.99
CA ALA A 100 -4.59 8.61 3.59
C ALA A 100 -5.31 9.28 4.76
N ALA A 101 -4.58 9.94 5.67
CA ALA A 101 -5.16 10.66 6.80
C ALA A 101 -6.09 11.79 6.36
N ILE A 102 -5.63 12.64 5.43
CA ILE A 102 -6.42 13.75 4.86
C ILE A 102 -7.66 13.22 4.14
N THR A 103 -7.54 12.13 3.38
CA THR A 103 -8.68 11.54 2.67
C THR A 103 -9.71 11.01 3.65
N ALA A 104 -9.30 10.28 4.69
CA ALA A 104 -10.21 9.82 5.74
C ALA A 104 -10.90 11.00 6.46
N ALA A 105 -10.17 12.06 6.78
CA ALA A 105 -10.76 13.27 7.35
C ALA A 105 -11.79 13.92 6.42
N ARG A 106 -11.50 14.05 5.12
CA ARG A 106 -12.42 14.59 4.12
C ARG A 106 -13.68 13.74 3.93
N CYS A 107 -13.57 12.43 4.13
CA CYS A 107 -14.69 11.51 4.11
C CYS A 107 -15.50 11.50 5.43
N GLY A 108 -15.13 12.33 6.42
CA GLY A 108 -15.87 12.46 7.68
C GLY A 108 -15.65 11.32 8.67
N PHE A 109 -14.56 10.57 8.55
CA PHE A 109 -14.23 9.54 9.53
C PHE A 109 -13.93 10.16 10.90
N PRO A 110 -14.31 9.50 12.01
CA PRO A 110 -13.88 9.88 13.35
C PRO A 110 -12.34 9.87 13.48
N GLU A 111 -11.80 10.68 14.38
CA GLU A 111 -10.35 10.80 14.61
C GLU A 111 -9.68 9.46 14.97
N GLU A 112 -10.36 8.62 15.74
CA GLU A 112 -9.91 7.28 16.08
C GLU A 112 -9.74 6.40 14.81
N ASP A 113 -10.71 6.46 13.90
CA ASP A 113 -10.66 5.72 12.65
C ASP A 113 -9.60 6.29 11.69
N ILE A 114 -9.43 7.61 11.64
CA ILE A 114 -8.35 8.25 10.86
C ILE A 114 -6.99 7.77 11.36
N THR A 115 -6.79 7.74 12.68
CA THR A 115 -5.54 7.29 13.32
C THR A 115 -5.26 5.83 12.96
N ARG A 116 -6.28 4.97 13.03
CA ARG A 116 -6.20 3.55 12.68
C ARG A 116 -5.94 3.33 11.18
N LEU A 117 -6.69 4.00 10.30
CA LEU A 117 -6.63 3.84 8.84
C LEU A 117 -5.33 4.41 8.26
N SER A 118 -4.88 5.56 8.76
CA SER A 118 -3.60 6.13 8.37
C SER A 118 -2.42 5.32 8.93
N ARG A 119 -2.65 4.40 9.88
CA ARG A 119 -1.56 3.74 10.64
C ARG A 119 -0.61 4.80 11.19
N TRP A 120 -1.18 5.82 11.83
CA TRP A 120 -0.43 6.88 12.50
C TRP A 120 0.69 6.21 13.29
N PRO A 121 1.98 6.46 12.97
CA PRO A 121 3.04 5.91 13.78
C PRO A 121 2.79 6.43 15.17
N CYS A 122 2.52 5.54 16.15
CA CYS A 122 2.40 5.94 17.53
C CYS A 122 3.60 6.85 17.81
N MET A 123 3.36 8.14 18.04
CA MET A 123 4.33 8.95 18.74
C MET A 123 4.43 8.29 20.11
N ILE A 124 5.43 7.41 20.26
CA ILE A 124 5.86 7.00 21.58
C ILE A 124 6.35 8.30 22.22
N PRO A 125 5.71 8.78 23.30
CA PRO A 125 6.17 9.99 24.00
C PRO A 125 7.61 9.82 24.52
#